data_AF-A0A2M7CPZ8-F1
#
_entry.id   AF-A0A2M7CPZ8-F1
#
_cell.length_a   1.000
_cell.length_b   1.000
_cell.length_c   1.000
_cell.angle_alpha   90.00
_cell.angle_beta   90.00
_cell.angle_gamma   90.00
#
_symmetry.space_group_name_H-M   'P 1'
#
loop_
_entity.id
_entity.type
_entity.pdbx_description
1 polymer ?
#
loop_
_entity_poly.entity_id
_entity_poly.type
_entity_poly.pdbx_seq_one_letter_code
_entity_poly.pdbx_strand_id
1 'polypeptide(L)'
;MFKLKNKNGQAMLLAVLLIGTSVLVITSLSGYMILQRIRMGFNFVDSTKALFAADAGIECEFYNQFKGAGVDCNNLNFSDPLTKIQTFIVANASGTPQYIKSIGTSNKLNRAFVAEFK
;
A
#
# COMPACT_ATOMS: atom_id res chain seq x y z
N MET A 1 -53.61 21.29 23.39
CA MET A 1 -53.07 22.65 23.61
C MET A 1 -52.03 22.58 24.71
N PHE A 2 -50.76 22.31 24.37
CA PHE A 2 -49.67 22.27 25.36
C PHE A 2 -49.23 23.71 25.68
N LYS A 3 -49.81 24.28 26.74
CA LYS A 3 -49.32 25.52 27.37
C LYS A 3 -48.18 25.15 28.32
N LEU A 4 -46.94 25.57 28.00
CA LEU A 4 -45.84 25.60 28.95
C LEU A 4 -45.16 26.97 28.90
N LYS A 5 -45.46 27.80 29.90
CA LYS A 5 -44.82 29.09 30.15
C LYS A 5 -43.54 28.83 30.94
N ASN A 6 -42.48 28.36 30.28
CA ASN A 6 -41.11 28.38 30.82
C ASN A 6 -40.09 28.34 29.66
N LYS A 7 -39.83 29.51 29.04
CA LYS A 7 -39.03 29.64 27.80
C LYS A 7 -37.54 29.33 27.97
N ASN A 8 -37.02 29.46 29.19
CA ASN A 8 -35.58 29.31 29.46
C ASN A 8 -35.12 27.84 29.45
N GLY A 9 -35.92 26.92 30.01
CA GLY A 9 -35.59 25.49 30.02
C GLY A 9 -35.66 24.83 28.64
N GLN A 10 -36.63 25.24 27.80
CA GLN A 10 -36.71 24.78 26.42
C GLN A 10 -35.55 25.28 25.55
N ALA A 11 -35.13 26.54 25.74
CA ALA A 11 -33.95 27.07 25.06
C ALA A 11 -32.67 26.34 25.47
N MET A 12 -32.54 26.00 26.75
CA MET A 12 -31.40 25.22 27.27
C MET A 12 -31.35 23.80 26.67
N LEU A 13 -32.49 23.10 26.58
CA LEU A 13 -32.55 21.78 25.95
C LEU A 13 -32.23 21.83 24.45
N LEU A 14 -32.70 22.85 23.75
CA LEU A 14 -32.36 23.07 22.33
C LEU A 14 -30.84 23.31 22.17
N ALA A 15 -30.23 24.11 23.04
CA ALA A 15 -28.79 24.36 23.01
C ALA A 15 -27.97 23.08 23.24
N VAL A 16 -28.35 22.27 24.24
CA VAL A 16 -27.68 20.99 24.50
C VAL A 16 -27.86 20.01 23.34
N LEU A 17 -29.03 19.97 22.70
CA LEU A 17 -29.28 19.16 21.51
C LEU A 17 -28.38 19.59 20.34
N LEU A 18 -28.24 20.90 20.10
CA LEU A 18 -27.39 21.44 19.04
C LEU A 18 -25.90 21.18 19.31
N ILE A 19 -25.46 21.33 20.55
CA ILE A 19 -24.07 21.02 20.94
C ILE A 19 -23.82 19.51 20.83
N GLY A 20 -24.74 18.67 21.32
CA GLY A 20 -24.59 17.22 21.24
C GLY A 20 -24.55 16.70 19.80
N THR A 21 -25.45 17.19 18.94
CA THR A 21 -25.47 16.80 17.52
C THR A 21 -24.23 17.25 16.77
N SER A 22 -23.75 18.48 17.00
CA SER A 22 -22.51 18.97 16.36
C SER A 22 -21.29 18.16 16.77
N VAL A 23 -21.14 17.84 18.06
CA VAL A 23 -20.04 16.99 18.55
C VAL A 23 -20.10 15.58 17.93
N LEU A 24 -21.31 14.99 17.81
CA LEU A 24 -21.47 13.69 17.16
C LEU A 24 -21.04 13.69 15.69
N VAL A 25 -21.43 14.72 14.94
CA VAL A 25 -21.07 14.86 13.51
C VAL A 25 -19.56 14.99 13.36
N ILE A 26 -18.90 15.82 14.17
CA ILE A 26 -17.45 16.00 14.11
C ILE A 26 -16.70 14.70 14.47
N THR A 27 -17.18 14.01 15.51
CA THR A 27 -16.54 12.78 16.00
C THR A 27 -16.68 11.64 15.00
N SER A 28 -17.87 11.47 14.41
CA SER A 28 -18.11 10.42 13.39
C SER A 28 -17.27 10.65 12.13
N LEU A 29 -17.16 11.89 11.65
CA LEU A 29 -16.31 12.23 10.50
C LEU A 29 -14.83 11.95 10.80
N SER A 30 -14.37 12.35 11.98
CA SER A 30 -12.98 12.12 12.42
C SER A 30 -12.66 10.63 12.54
N GLY A 31 -13.57 9.85 13.13
CA GLY A 31 -13.47 8.39 13.21
C GLY A 31 -13.37 7.74 11.82
N TYR A 32 -14.20 8.18 10.88
CA TYR A 32 -14.15 7.71 9.49
C TYR A 32 -12.80 8.02 8.82
N MET A 33 -12.29 9.25 8.97
CA MET A 33 -11.00 9.65 8.43
C MET A 33 -9.84 8.81 8.98
N ILE A 34 -9.85 8.50 10.28
CA ILE A 34 -8.81 7.67 10.90
C ILE A 34 -8.83 6.25 10.29
N LEU A 35 -10.00 5.64 10.11
CA LEU A 35 -10.11 4.33 9.48
C LEU A 35 -9.56 4.31 8.05
N GLN A 36 -9.82 5.37 7.27
CA GLN A 36 -9.24 5.49 5.94
C GLN A 36 -7.72 5.60 5.96
N ARG A 37 -7.16 6.39 6.89
CA ARG A 37 -5.70 6.52 7.04
C ARG A 37 -5.04 5.20 7.41
N ILE A 38 -5.66 4.40 8.27
CA ILE A 38 -5.16 3.07 8.63
C ILE A 38 -5.10 2.15 7.39
N ARG A 39 -6.17 2.11 6.58
CA ARG A 39 -6.20 1.32 5.34
C ARG A 39 -5.14 1.77 4.34
N MET A 40 -4.95 3.08 4.18
CA MET A 40 -3.89 3.63 3.33
C MET A 40 -2.50 3.27 3.86
N GLY A 41 -2.30 3.28 5.18
CA GLY A 41 -1.04 2.88 5.81
C GLY A 41 -0.67 1.43 5.53
N PHE A 42 -1.62 0.50 5.62
CA PHE A 42 -1.38 -0.90 5.25
C PHE A 42 -1.01 -1.05 3.77
N ASN A 43 -1.71 -0.36 2.87
CA ASN A 43 -1.36 -0.35 1.46
C ASN A 43 0.04 0.24 1.21
N PHE A 44 0.48 1.22 2.01
CA PHE A 44 1.83 1.74 1.88
C PHE A 44 2.88 0.69 2.25
N VAL A 45 2.69 -0.02 3.37
CA VAL A 45 3.61 -1.10 3.79
C VAL A 45 3.67 -2.24 2.78
N ASP A 46 2.53 -2.67 2.24
CA ASP A 46 2.52 -3.70 1.20
C ASP A 46 3.17 -3.18 -0.09
N SER A 47 2.98 -1.90 -0.44
CA SER A 47 3.66 -1.28 -1.58
C SER A 47 5.18 -1.23 -1.41
N THR A 48 5.69 -0.93 -0.20
CA THR A 48 7.14 -0.90 0.04
C THR A 48 7.74 -2.30 -0.01
N LYS A 49 7.06 -3.31 0.55
CA LYS A 49 7.47 -4.72 0.41
C LYS A 49 7.55 -5.13 -1.06
N ALA A 50 6.52 -4.82 -1.86
CA ALA A 50 6.53 -5.07 -3.30
C ALA A 50 7.68 -4.33 -4.00
N LEU A 51 8.02 -3.11 -3.57
CA LEU A 51 9.14 -2.36 -4.12
C LEU A 51 10.48 -3.03 -3.82
N PHE A 52 10.73 -3.42 -2.56
CA PHE A 52 11.96 -4.10 -2.16
C PHE A 52 12.10 -5.48 -2.82
N ALA A 53 10.99 -6.20 -2.99
CA ALA A 53 10.99 -7.44 -3.75
C ALA A 53 11.38 -7.20 -5.21
N ALA A 54 10.82 -6.18 -5.87
CA ALA A 54 11.18 -5.86 -7.24
C ALA A 54 12.68 -5.54 -7.37
N ASP A 55 13.23 -4.76 -6.44
CA ASP A 55 14.65 -4.38 -6.40
C ASP A 55 15.56 -5.60 -6.20
N ALA A 56 15.24 -6.44 -5.21
CA ALA A 56 15.98 -7.68 -4.96
C ALA A 56 16.00 -8.63 -6.18
N GLY A 57 14.91 -8.68 -6.95
CA GLY A 57 14.87 -9.46 -8.19
C GLY A 57 15.81 -8.91 -9.27
N ILE A 58 15.93 -7.59 -9.42
CA ILE A 58 16.91 -7.00 -10.36
C ILE A 58 18.33 -7.32 -9.92
N GLU A 59 18.65 -7.10 -8.64
CA GLU A 59 20.00 -7.35 -8.11
C GLU A 59 20.39 -8.82 -8.22
N CYS A 60 19.43 -9.74 -8.04
CA CYS A 60 19.65 -11.17 -8.25
C CYS A 60 20.00 -11.49 -9.71
N GLU A 61 19.26 -10.92 -10.68
CA GLU A 61 19.56 -11.16 -12.10
C GLU A 61 20.89 -10.53 -12.52
N PHE A 62 21.23 -9.37 -11.94
CA PHE A 62 22.56 -8.80 -12.12
C PHE A 62 23.65 -9.69 -11.56
N TYR A 63 23.44 -10.23 -10.36
CA TYR A 63 24.38 -11.16 -9.75
C TYR A 63 24.60 -12.39 -10.64
N ASN A 64 23.52 -12.96 -11.19
CA ASN A 64 23.60 -14.07 -12.14
C ASN A 64 24.41 -13.70 -13.39
N GLN A 65 24.21 -12.51 -13.96
CA GLN A 65 24.94 -12.08 -15.14
C GLN A 65 26.43 -11.79 -14.87
N PHE A 66 26.75 -11.11 -13.78
CA PHE A 66 28.13 -10.70 -13.50
C PHE A 66 28.97 -11.80 -12.85
N LYS A 67 28.34 -12.72 -12.12
CA LYS A 67 29.03 -13.81 -11.41
C LYS A 67 28.78 -15.19 -11.99
N GLY A 68 27.87 -15.34 -12.96
CA GLY A 68 27.51 -16.65 -13.51
C GLY A 68 26.83 -17.56 -12.49
N ALA A 69 26.25 -16.98 -11.43
CA ALA A 69 25.54 -17.75 -10.43
C ALA A 69 24.19 -18.20 -11.02
N GLY A 70 23.91 -19.50 -11.06
CA GLY A 70 22.64 -20.02 -11.58
C GLY A 70 21.49 -19.92 -10.58
N VAL A 71 21.31 -18.77 -9.93
CA VAL A 71 20.31 -18.60 -8.86
C VAL A 71 18.93 -18.41 -9.47
N ASP A 72 17.92 -19.10 -8.93
CA ASP A 72 16.52 -18.88 -9.30
C ASP A 72 15.98 -17.62 -8.60
N CYS A 73 16.04 -16.49 -9.30
CA CYS A 73 15.60 -15.19 -8.79
C CYS A 73 14.07 -15.07 -8.61
N ASN A 74 13.29 -16.02 -9.12
CA ASN A 74 11.85 -16.08 -8.86
C ASN A 74 11.51 -16.67 -7.50
N ASN A 75 12.47 -17.39 -6.89
CA ASN A 75 12.26 -18.13 -5.65
C ASN A 75 13.17 -17.60 -4.51
N LEU A 76 13.24 -16.27 -4.36
CA LEU A 76 13.89 -15.65 -3.21
C LEU A 76 13.03 -15.80 -1.95
N ASN A 77 13.68 -16.07 -0.82
CA ASN A 77 13.01 -16.28 0.47
C ASN A 77 12.70 -14.93 1.13
N PHE A 78 11.41 -14.57 1.17
CA PHE A 78 10.90 -13.45 1.96
C PHE A 78 10.34 -13.93 3.29
N SER A 79 10.55 -13.14 4.35
CA SER A 79 9.92 -13.42 5.66
C SER A 79 8.40 -13.31 5.61
N ASP A 80 7.86 -12.56 4.65
CA ASP A 80 6.42 -12.42 4.44
C ASP A 80 5.97 -13.35 3.29
N PRO A 81 5.08 -14.33 3.54
CA PRO A 81 4.62 -15.29 2.53
C PRO A 81 3.78 -14.65 1.42
N LEU A 82 3.27 -13.43 1.63
CA LEU A 82 2.52 -12.69 0.63
C LEU A 82 3.43 -11.93 -0.34
N THR A 83 4.73 -11.84 -0.04
CA THR A 83 5.71 -11.17 -0.89
C THR A 83 6.31 -12.15 -1.87
N LYS A 84 6.21 -11.85 -3.18
CA LYS A 84 6.77 -12.69 -4.25
C LYS A 84 7.43 -11.85 -5.32
N ILE A 85 8.37 -12.46 -6.04
CA ILE A 85 9.05 -11.85 -7.18
C ILE A 85 8.71 -12.63 -8.44
N GLN A 86 8.63 -11.91 -9.54
CA GLN A 86 8.69 -12.48 -10.87
C GLN A 86 9.69 -11.70 -11.72
N THR A 87 10.77 -12.35 -12.15
CA THR A 87 11.78 -11.79 -13.04
C THR A 87 11.58 -12.27 -14.47
N PHE A 88 11.92 -11.40 -15.43
CA PHE A 88 11.89 -11.67 -16.86
C PHE A 88 13.16 -11.10 -17.49
N ILE A 89 13.85 -11.94 -18.26
CA ILE A 89 15.02 -11.54 -19.03
C ILE A 89 14.68 -11.73 -20.49
N VAL A 90 14.88 -10.68 -21.29
CA VAL A 90 14.84 -10.79 -22.75
C VAL A 90 16.24 -10.57 -23.26
N ALA A 91 16.75 -11.54 -24.01
CA ALA A 91 18.05 -11.49 -24.65
C ALA A 91 17.90 -11.40 -26.18
N ASN A 92 18.85 -10.72 -26.82
CA ASN A 92 18.99 -10.71 -28.27
C ASN A 92 19.47 -12.07 -28.78
N ALA A 93 19.40 -12.30 -30.10
CA ALA A 93 19.85 -13.54 -30.75
C ALA A 93 21.32 -13.92 -30.46
N SER A 94 22.13 -12.95 -30.05
CA SER A 94 23.53 -13.10 -29.61
C SER A 94 23.69 -13.51 -28.14
N GLY A 95 22.60 -13.73 -27.40
CA GLY A 95 22.62 -14.10 -25.98
C GLY A 95 22.87 -12.93 -25.02
N THR A 96 22.99 -11.70 -25.52
CA THR A 96 23.13 -10.50 -24.70
C THR A 96 21.78 -10.04 -24.16
N PRO A 97 21.65 -9.76 -22.86
CA PRO A 97 20.40 -9.28 -22.27
C PRO A 97 20.08 -7.89 -22.81
N GLN A 98 18.88 -7.72 -23.37
CA GLN A 98 18.34 -6.45 -23.85
C GLN A 98 17.67 -5.68 -22.71
N TYR A 99 16.91 -6.39 -21.87
CA TYR A 99 16.40 -5.84 -20.62
C TYR A 99 16.15 -6.93 -19.59
N ILE A 100 16.22 -6.53 -18.32
CA ILE A 100 15.79 -7.31 -17.15
C ILE A 100 14.61 -6.57 -16.55
N LYS A 101 13.51 -7.28 -16.34
CA LYS A 101 12.33 -6.77 -15.64
C LYS A 101 12.10 -7.60 -14.38
N SER A 102 11.91 -6.93 -13.26
CA SER A 102 11.53 -7.57 -12.01
C SER A 102 10.22 -6.97 -11.52
N ILE A 103 9.27 -7.84 -11.16
CA ILE A 103 7.97 -7.48 -10.60
C ILE A 103 7.92 -8.03 -9.18
N GLY A 104 7.93 -7.13 -8.21
CA GLY A 104 7.64 -7.47 -6.83
C GLY A 104 6.16 -7.32 -6.54
N THR A 105 5.62 -8.29 -5.83
CA THR A 105 4.22 -8.37 -5.44
C THR A 105 4.15 -8.54 -3.94
N SER A 106 3.23 -7.83 -3.29
CA SER A 106 2.89 -8.04 -1.88
C SER A 106 1.39 -7.85 -1.73
N ASN A 107 0.69 -8.89 -1.29
CA ASN A 107 -0.75 -8.89 -1.13
C ASN A 107 -1.49 -8.54 -2.45
N LYS A 108 -2.00 -7.30 -2.60
CA LYS A 108 -2.70 -6.82 -3.81
C LYS A 108 -1.95 -5.72 -4.57
N LEU A 109 -0.70 -5.46 -4.19
CA LEU A 109 0.08 -4.35 -4.73
C LEU A 109 1.30 -4.89 -5.49
N ASN A 110 1.51 -4.29 -6.66
CA ASN A 110 2.59 -4.66 -7.55
C ASN A 110 3.48 -3.43 -7.80
N ARG A 111 4.79 -3.65 -7.78
CA ARG A 111 5.83 -2.69 -8.17
C ARG A 111 6.77 -3.38 -9.12
N ALA A 112 7.27 -2.65 -10.11
CA ALA A 112 8.14 -3.23 -11.12
C ALA A 112 9.27 -2.27 -11.43
N PHE A 113 10.44 -2.86 -11.68
CA PHE A 113 11.60 -2.18 -12.21
C PHE A 113 12.04 -2.84 -13.50
N VAL A 114 12.60 -2.04 -14.41
CA VAL A 114 13.18 -2.49 -15.67
C VAL A 114 14.55 -1.88 -15.80
N ALA A 115 15.56 -2.70 -16.03
CA ALA A 115 16.90 -2.29 -16.42
C ALA A 115 17.08 -2.61 -17.90
N GLU A 116 17.32 -1.60 -18.71
CA GLU A 116 17.55 -1.73 -20.15
C GLU A 116 19.05 -1.62 -20.46
N PHE A 117 19.54 -2.48 -21.35
CA PHE A 117 20.92 -2.47 -21.81
C PHE A 117 20.92 -2.10 -23.30
N LYS A 118 21.60 -1.00 -23.61
CA LYS A 118 21.73 -0.48 -24.97
C LYS A 118 23.04 -0.94 -25.61
#